data_AF-A0A421BU57-F1
#
_entry.id   AF-A0A421BU57-F1
#
_cell.length_a   1.000
_cell.length_b   1.000
_cell.length_c   1.000
_cell.angle_alpha   90.00
_cell.angle_beta   90.00
_cell.angle_gamma   90.00
#
_symmetry.space_group_name_H-M   'P 1'
#
loop_
_entity.id
_entity.type
_entity.pdbx_description
1 polymer ?
#
loop_
_entity_poly.entity_id
_entity_poly.type
_entity_poly.pdbx_seq_one_letter_code
_entity_poly.pdbx_strand_id
1 'polypeptide(L)'
;MLDIGWSELLLIGVVALVVVGPKDLPAMFHTLGRLTARARQMAREFSRAMEDAAKETGLNDVASDLKGIASKKSLGLEALERATEKFEKWDPKLPGTVKAAAPAALQPDPELAAELDAAEAEFEPEMDPPRAPVTPAAPADAAPSVPTGEEEKGKA
;
A
#
# COMPACT_ATOMS: atom_id res chain seq x y z
N MET A 1 -9.34 8.21 21.53
CA MET A 1 -10.23 7.03 21.48
C MET A 1 -9.79 6.12 20.36
N LEU A 2 -8.95 5.16 20.72
CA LEU A 2 -8.72 3.97 19.92
C LEU A 2 -9.54 2.86 20.57
N ASP A 3 -10.87 3.02 20.59
CA ASP A 3 -11.83 1.94 20.89
C ASP A 3 -11.85 0.92 19.74
N ILE A 4 -10.68 0.63 19.18
CA ILE A 4 -10.46 -0.52 18.32
C ILE A 4 -10.33 -1.70 19.28
N GLY A 5 -11.49 -2.14 19.76
CA GLY A 5 -11.59 -3.35 20.55
C GLY A 5 -11.39 -4.60 19.70
N TRP A 6 -11.32 -5.75 20.36
CA TRP A 6 -11.37 -7.04 19.67
C TRP A 6 -12.61 -7.15 18.77
N SER A 7 -13.71 -6.53 19.16
CA SER A 7 -14.95 -6.39 18.39
C SER A 7 -14.76 -5.65 17.06
N GLU A 8 -14.16 -4.46 17.08
CA GLU A 8 -13.91 -3.65 15.88
C GLU A 8 -12.91 -4.33 14.94
N LEU A 9 -11.85 -4.95 15.48
CA LEU A 9 -10.91 -5.74 14.68
C LEU A 9 -11.60 -6.90 13.95
N LEU A 10 -12.54 -7.57 14.61
CA LEU A 10 -13.33 -8.65 14.03
C LEU A 10 -14.26 -8.10 12.94
N LEU A 11 -14.91 -6.96 13.16
CA LEU A 11 -15.76 -6.28 12.18
C LEU A 11 -14.97 -5.90 10.93
N ILE A 12 -13.81 -5.26 11.10
CA ILE A 12 -12.92 -4.89 9.99
C ILE A 12 -12.42 -6.15 9.27
N GLY A 13 -12.08 -7.21 10.01
CA GLY A 13 -11.72 -8.51 9.44
C GLY A 13 -12.81 -9.07 8.54
N VAL A 14 -14.06 -9.07 8.99
CA VAL A 14 -15.22 -9.53 8.20
C VAL A 14 -15.42 -8.67 6.95
N VAL A 15 -15.40 -7.35 7.09
CA VAL A 15 -15.53 -6.42 5.94
C VAL A 15 -14.41 -6.65 4.92
N ALA A 16 -13.17 -6.80 5.39
CA ALA A 16 -12.03 -7.07 4.53
C ALA A 16 -12.14 -8.43 3.80
N LEU A 17 -12.68 -9.47 4.46
CA LEU A 17 -12.94 -10.76 3.82
C LEU A 17 -14.00 -10.66 2.70
N VAL A 18 -15.02 -9.82 2.86
CA VAL A 18 -16.06 -9.63 1.84
C VAL A 18 -15.56 -8.80 0.65
N VAL A 19 -14.84 -7.71 0.93
CA VAL A 19 -14.38 -6.76 -0.09
C VAL A 19 -13.20 -7.31 -0.89
N VAL A 20 -12.19 -7.85 -0.19
CA VAL A 20 -10.96 -8.35 -0.82
C VAL A 20 -11.10 -9.82 -1.19
N GLY A 21 -11.86 -10.58 -0.41
CA GLY A 21 -12.04 -12.01 -0.58
C GLY A 21 -11.25 -12.83 0.44
N PRO A 22 -11.79 -13.99 0.89
CA PRO A 22 -11.20 -14.78 1.97
C PRO A 22 -9.88 -15.48 1.61
N LYS A 23 -9.54 -15.55 0.32
CA LYS A 23 -8.32 -16.20 -0.18
C LYS A 23 -7.18 -15.20 -0.44
N ASP A 24 -7.52 -13.97 -0.80
CA ASP A 24 -6.53 -12.97 -1.19
C ASP A 24 -5.93 -12.26 0.03
N LEU A 25 -6.75 -12.01 1.06
CA LEU A 25 -6.31 -11.44 2.33
C LEU A 25 -5.14 -12.21 2.99
N PRO A 26 -5.21 -13.54 3.18
CA PRO A 26 -4.10 -14.31 3.77
C PRO A 26 -2.87 -14.34 2.85
N ALA A 27 -3.04 -14.36 1.53
CA ALA A 27 -1.91 -14.29 0.59
C ALA A 27 -1.20 -12.93 0.65
N MET A 28 -1.96 -11.83 0.77
CA MET A 28 -1.44 -10.49 0.98
C MET A 28 -0.66 -10.39 2.29
N PHE A 29 -1.21 -10.89 3.41
CA PHE A 29 -0.50 -10.90 4.69
C PHE A 29 0.79 -11.73 4.65
N HIS A 30 0.81 -12.85 3.93
CA HIS A 30 2.05 -13.62 3.72
C HIS A 30 3.12 -12.79 3.01
N THR A 31 2.73 -12.04 1.99
CA THR A 31 3.64 -11.21 1.19
C THR A 31 4.15 -10.01 1.99
N LEU A 32 3.25 -9.26 2.63
CA LEU A 32 3.56 -8.15 3.53
C LEU A 32 4.39 -8.60 4.72
N GLY A 33 4.08 -9.78 5.27
CA GLY A 33 4.80 -10.40 6.36
C GLY A 33 6.24 -10.73 5.98
N ARG A 34 6.49 -11.30 4.80
CA ARG A 34 7.85 -11.57 4.30
C ARG A 34 8.64 -10.29 4.07
N LEU A 35 8.01 -9.24 3.54
CA LEU A 35 8.65 -7.93 3.38
C LEU A 35 9.04 -7.33 4.73
N THR A 36 8.11 -7.33 5.68
CA THR A 36 8.33 -6.83 7.05
C THR A 36 9.39 -7.65 7.78
N ALA A 37 9.41 -8.98 7.60
CA ALA A 37 10.41 -9.85 8.20
C ALA A 37 11.82 -9.54 7.69
N ARG A 38 11.98 -9.33 6.38
CA ARG A 38 13.25 -8.90 5.78
C ARG A 38 13.66 -7.51 6.27
N ALA A 39 12.74 -6.56 6.28
CA ALA A 39 13.00 -5.22 6.82
C ALA A 39 13.43 -5.27 8.29
N ARG A 40 12.77 -6.09 9.11
CA ARG A 40 13.13 -6.27 10.51
C ARG A 40 14.49 -6.97 10.68
N GLN A 41 14.85 -7.89 9.79
CA GLN A 41 16.17 -8.50 9.79
C GLN A 41 17.27 -7.50 9.45
N MET A 42 17.09 -6.73 8.36
CA MET A 42 18.01 -5.65 7.99
C MET A 42 18.14 -4.61 9.10
N ALA A 43 17.03 -4.25 9.77
CA ALA A 43 17.05 -3.33 10.90
C ALA A 43 17.86 -3.87 12.10
N ARG A 44 17.82 -5.20 12.35
CA ARG A 44 18.64 -5.82 13.41
C ARG A 44 20.13 -5.79 13.07
N GLU A 45 20.47 -6.03 11.81
CA GLU A 45 21.85 -6.00 11.31
C GLU A 45 22.40 -4.57 11.33
N PHE A 46 21.61 -3.59 10.86
CA PHE A 46 21.93 -2.18 10.94
C PHE A 46 22.05 -1.68 12.37
N SER A 47 21.15 -2.09 13.27
CA SER A 47 21.24 -1.70 14.69
C SER A 47 22.52 -2.23 15.33
N ARG A 48 22.97 -3.44 14.97
CA ARG A 48 24.25 -3.99 15.46
C ARG A 48 25.43 -3.22 14.87
N ALA A 49 25.46 -3.04 13.55
CA ALA A 49 26.52 -2.31 12.87
C ALA A 49 26.61 -0.84 13.32
N MET A 50 25.48 -0.18 13.55
CA MET A 50 25.44 1.19 14.08
C MET A 50 25.85 1.27 15.54
N GLU A 51 25.50 0.30 16.38
CA GLU A 51 25.97 0.26 17.77
C GLU A 51 27.49 0.07 17.83
N ASP A 52 28.04 -0.82 17.00
CA ASP A 52 29.48 -1.07 16.89
C ASP A 52 30.19 0.16 16.31
N ALA A 53 29.65 0.76 15.25
CA ALA A 53 30.20 1.98 14.66
C ALA A 53 30.08 3.20 15.60
N ALA A 54 28.97 3.37 16.32
CA ALA A 54 28.76 4.51 17.22
C ALA A 54 29.71 4.50 18.41
N LYS A 55 30.08 3.31 18.92
CA LYS A 55 31.13 3.16 19.93
C LYS A 55 32.50 3.62 19.45
N GLU A 56 32.79 3.48 18.16
CA GLU A 56 34.08 3.92 17.58
C GLU A 56 34.05 5.36 17.04
N THR A 57 32.90 5.88 16.60
CA THR A 57 32.79 7.13 15.83
C THR A 57 32.11 8.29 16.56
N GLY A 58 31.71 8.14 17.82
CA GLY A 58 31.09 9.24 18.59
C GLY A 58 29.66 9.60 18.15
N LEU A 59 29.01 8.75 17.35
CA LEU A 59 27.63 8.93 16.85
C LEU A 59 26.53 8.83 17.94
N ASN A 60 26.89 8.66 19.21
CA ASN A 60 25.96 8.63 20.35
C ASN A 60 25.10 9.90 20.46
N ASP A 61 25.64 11.05 20.07
CA ASP A 61 24.89 12.32 20.08
C ASP A 61 23.76 12.31 19.05
N VAL A 62 24.01 11.79 17.84
CA VAL A 62 22.98 11.69 16.78
C VAL A 62 21.88 10.70 17.17
N ALA A 63 22.25 9.58 17.81
CA ALA A 63 21.27 8.63 18.35
C ALA A 63 20.43 9.24 19.49
N SER A 64 21.04 10.06 20.34
CA SER A 64 20.35 10.78 21.42
C SER A 64 19.40 11.85 20.88
N ASP A 65 19.79 12.59 19.85
CA ASP A 65 18.94 13.59 19.19
C ASP A 65 17.74 12.95 18.50
N LEU A 66 17.93 11.83 17.79
CA LEU A 66 16.83 11.07 17.21
C LEU A 66 15.88 10.54 18.29
N LYS A 67 16.42 10.04 19.41
CA LYS A 67 15.61 9.59 20.55
C LYS A 67 14.86 10.77 21.19
N GLY A 68 15.48 11.94 21.27
CA GLY A 68 14.86 13.19 21.74
C GLY A 68 13.75 13.71 20.82
N ILE A 69 13.85 13.48 19.51
CA ILE A 69 12.77 13.79 18.55
C ILE A 69 11.65 12.76 18.66
N ALA A 70 11.96 11.48 18.80
CA ALA A 70 10.97 10.43 19.01
C ALA A 70 10.18 10.65 20.32
N SER A 71 10.84 11.10 21.39
CA SER A 71 10.18 11.46 22.65
C SER A 71 9.40 12.78 22.57
N LYS A 72 9.88 13.78 21.81
CA LYS A 72 9.07 14.98 21.50
C LYS A 72 7.82 14.61 20.69
N LYS A 73 7.91 13.66 19.75
CA LYS A 73 6.76 13.12 19.03
C LYS A 73 5.79 12.41 19.99
N SER A 74 6.28 11.67 20.98
CA SER A 74 5.40 11.07 22.00
C SER A 74 4.72 12.13 22.86
N LEU A 75 5.42 13.21 23.25
CA LEU A 75 4.79 14.37 23.91
C LEU A 75 3.72 15.03 23.04
N GLY A 76 3.93 15.11 21.72
CA GLY A 76 2.94 15.61 20.75
C GLY A 76 1.72 14.69 20.62
N LEU A 77 1.91 13.38 20.65
CA LEU A 77 0.81 12.41 20.69
C LEU A 77 0.01 12.51 21.98
N GLU A 78 0.68 12.77 23.11
CA GLU A 78 0.01 12.93 24.40
C GLU A 78 -0.70 14.28 24.55
N ALA A 79 -0.22 15.32 23.85
CA ALA A 79 -0.95 16.58 23.71
C ALA A 79 -2.17 16.40 22.80
N LEU A 80 -2.06 15.63 21.72
CA LEU A 80 -3.18 15.29 20.82
C LEU A 80 -4.23 14.44 21.54
N GLU A 81 -3.82 13.49 22.38
CA GLU A 81 -4.71 12.66 23.17
C GLU A 81 -5.45 13.49 24.23
N ARG A 82 -4.75 14.39 24.94
CA ARG A 82 -5.39 15.38 25.83
C ARG A 82 -6.34 16.32 25.10
N ALA A 83 -6.03 16.73 23.87
CA ALA A 83 -6.91 17.56 23.06
C ALA A 83 -8.17 16.79 22.63
N THR A 84 -8.01 15.52 22.24
CA THR A 84 -9.10 14.61 21.88
C THR A 84 -10.02 14.37 23.07
N GLU A 85 -9.46 14.08 24.27
CA GLU A 85 -10.25 13.93 25.49
C GLU A 85 -11.01 15.21 25.88
N LYS A 86 -10.40 16.39 25.71
CA LYS A 86 -11.06 17.67 25.98
C LYS A 86 -12.20 17.93 25.00
N PHE A 87 -12.06 17.49 23.75
CA PHE A 87 -13.07 17.62 22.73
C PHE A 87 -14.25 16.65 22.95
N GLU A 88 -13.99 15.43 23.40
CA GLU A 88 -15.07 14.49 23.72
C GLU A 88 -15.82 14.83 25.01
N LYS A 89 -15.14 15.42 25.99
CA LYS A 89 -15.76 15.92 27.23
C LYS A 89 -16.52 17.24 27.02
N TRP A 90 -16.39 17.87 25.85
CA TRP A 90 -17.21 19.01 25.47
C TRP A 90 -18.60 18.50 25.03
N ASP A 91 -19.57 18.58 25.94
CA ASP A 91 -20.98 18.27 25.69
C ASP A 91 -21.64 19.48 24.97
N PRO A 92 -22.03 19.38 23.68
CA PRO A 92 -22.80 20.42 23.01
C PRO A 92 -24.26 20.34 23.43
N LYS A 93 -24.55 20.52 24.72
CA LYS A 93 -25.90 20.90 25.17
C LYS A 93 -25.94 22.41 25.38
N LEU A 94 -25.99 23.12 24.27
CA LEU A 94 -26.73 24.38 24.19
C LEU A 94 -27.98 24.14 23.31
N PRO A 95 -29.16 24.62 23.74
CA PRO A 95 -30.40 24.46 22.98
C PRO A 95 -30.35 25.43 21.81
N GLY A 96 -30.25 24.89 20.61
CA GLY A 96 -30.15 25.71 19.42
C GLY A 96 -29.95 24.83 18.22
N THR A 97 -31.07 24.42 17.63
CA THR A 97 -31.18 23.87 16.28
C THR A 97 -30.25 24.60 15.30
N VAL A 98 -29.08 24.03 15.02
CA VAL A 98 -28.52 24.16 13.68
C VAL A 98 -29.20 23.07 12.87
N LYS A 99 -30.34 23.46 12.30
CA LYS A 99 -30.97 22.77 11.18
C LYS A 99 -29.84 22.31 10.27
N ALA A 100 -29.63 21.00 10.17
CA ALA A 100 -28.87 20.43 9.08
C ALA A 100 -29.50 21.02 7.81
N ALA A 101 -28.83 22.01 7.22
CA ALA A 101 -29.09 22.33 5.84
C ALA A 101 -28.80 21.02 5.11
N ALA A 102 -29.85 20.44 4.55
CA ALA A 102 -29.77 19.35 3.61
C ALA A 102 -28.60 19.61 2.65
N PRO A 103 -27.89 18.57 2.17
CA PRO A 103 -26.83 18.77 1.19
C PRO A 103 -27.45 19.58 0.05
N ALA A 104 -27.07 20.85 -0.06
CA ALA A 104 -27.34 21.62 -1.24
C ALA A 104 -26.69 20.79 -2.34
N ALA A 105 -27.53 20.20 -3.18
CA ALA A 105 -27.10 19.37 -4.29
C ALA A 105 -25.94 20.09 -4.95
N LEU A 106 -24.77 19.44 -4.98
CA LEU A 106 -23.68 19.79 -5.88
C LEU A 106 -24.26 19.65 -7.28
N GLN A 107 -24.88 20.71 -7.77
CA GLN A 107 -25.20 20.82 -9.18
C GLN A 107 -23.86 21.04 -9.86
N PRO A 108 -23.44 20.13 -10.76
CA PRO A 108 -22.21 20.32 -11.51
C PRO A 108 -22.35 21.63 -12.28
N ASP A 109 -21.35 22.50 -12.13
CA ASP A 109 -21.26 23.74 -12.89
C ASP A 109 -21.18 23.36 -14.39
N PRO A 110 -22.17 23.74 -15.22
CA PRO A 110 -22.21 23.35 -16.62
C PRO A 110 -21.02 23.90 -17.43
N GLU A 111 -20.35 24.94 -16.94
CA GLU A 111 -19.15 25.48 -17.56
C GLU A 111 -17.95 24.54 -17.38
N LEU A 112 -17.77 23.97 -16.18
CA LEU A 112 -16.68 23.03 -15.89
C LEU A 112 -16.85 21.70 -16.65
N ALA A 113 -18.10 21.27 -16.88
CA ALA A 113 -18.39 20.08 -17.68
C ALA A 113 -18.06 20.29 -19.17
N ALA A 114 -18.28 21.49 -19.70
CA ALA A 114 -17.95 21.83 -21.07
C ALA A 114 -16.43 21.98 -21.28
N GLU A 115 -15.70 22.48 -20.28
CA GLU A 115 -14.23 22.56 -20.34
C GLU A 115 -13.55 21.18 -20.34
N LEU A 116 -14.10 20.20 -19.61
CA LEU A 116 -13.58 18.83 -19.61
C LEU A 116 -13.86 18.10 -20.93
N ASP A 117 -15.04 18.29 -21.52
CA ASP A 117 -15.42 17.69 -22.82
C ASP A 117 -14.59 18.28 -23.97
N ALA A 118 -14.31 19.59 -23.93
CA ALA A 118 -13.43 20.26 -24.89
C ALA A 118 -11.96 19.81 -24.77
N ALA A 119 -11.48 19.57 -23.54
CA ALA A 119 -10.12 19.06 -23.31
C ALA A 119 -9.94 17.61 -23.78
N GLU A 120 -11.00 16.80 -23.78
CA GLU A 120 -10.98 15.41 -24.23
C GLU A 120 -11.08 15.31 -25.78
N ALA A 121 -11.75 16.27 -26.42
CA ALA A 121 -11.82 16.39 -27.88
C ALA A 121 -10.50 16.86 -28.55
N GLU A 122 -9.63 17.55 -27.82
CA GLU A 122 -8.30 17.96 -28.31
C GLU A 122 -7.25 16.86 -28.20
N PHE A 123 -7.55 15.74 -27.52
CA PHE A 123 -6.66 14.60 -27.35
C PHE A 123 -7.14 13.39 -28.16
N GLU A 124 -7.49 13.58 -29.44
CA GLU A 124 -7.65 12.47 -30.37
C GLU A 124 -6.27 11.98 -30.83
N PRO A 125 -5.79 10.79 -30.42
CA PRO A 125 -4.66 10.17 -31.08
C PRO A 125 -5.10 9.81 -32.50
N GLU A 126 -4.54 10.50 -33.48
CA GLU A 126 -4.68 10.21 -34.90
C GLU A 126 -4.26 8.75 -35.16
N MET A 127 -5.23 7.84 -35.20
CA MET A 127 -5.00 6.43 -35.48
C MET A 127 -4.77 6.24 -36.98
N ASP A 128 -3.48 6.16 -37.34
CA ASP A 128 -3.00 5.69 -38.64
C ASP A 128 -3.60 4.28 -38.93
N PRO A 129 -4.25 4.03 -40.08
CA PRO A 129 -4.96 2.79 -40.34
C PRO A 129 -4.00 1.57 -40.40
N PRO A 130 -4.46 0.38 -39.97
CA PRO A 130 -3.60 -0.78 -39.85
C PRO A 130 -3.13 -1.26 -41.23
N ARG A 131 -1.80 -1.23 -41.42
CA ARG A 131 -1.11 -1.90 -42.54
C ARG A 131 -1.44 -3.39 -42.50
N ALA A 132 -1.92 -3.92 -43.63
CA ALA A 132 -2.29 -5.31 -43.85
C ALA A 132 -1.24 -6.32 -43.32
N PRO A 133 -1.67 -7.50 -42.84
CA PRO A 133 -0.76 -8.48 -42.24
C PRO A 133 0.19 -9.03 -43.30
N VAL A 134 1.48 -8.81 -43.10
CA VAL A 134 2.54 -9.54 -43.81
C VAL A 134 2.60 -10.96 -43.25
N THR A 135 2.12 -11.92 -44.02
CA THR A 135 2.40 -13.36 -43.81
C THR A 135 3.90 -13.59 -43.79
N PRO A 136 4.49 -14.14 -42.70
CA PRO A 136 5.80 -14.74 -42.78
C PRO A 136 5.66 -16.11 -43.45
N ALA A 137 6.38 -16.26 -44.55
CA ALA A 137 6.54 -17.51 -45.29
C ALA A 137 7.09 -18.64 -44.39
N ALA A 138 6.63 -19.85 -44.68
CA ALA A 138 7.16 -21.10 -44.15
C ALA A 138 8.66 -21.27 -44.42
N PRO A 139 9.34 -22.08 -43.60
CA PRO A 139 10.24 -23.07 -44.13
C PRO A 139 9.71 -24.47 -43.82
N ALA A 140 9.41 -25.21 -44.88
CA ALA A 140 9.55 -26.66 -44.88
C ALA A 140 11.03 -26.99 -44.70
N ASP A 141 11.38 -27.90 -43.79
CA ASP A 141 11.89 -29.23 -44.16
C ASP A 141 12.49 -29.96 -42.94
N ALA A 142 12.37 -31.29 -42.98
CA ALA A 142 13.13 -32.30 -42.22
C ALA A 142 12.81 -32.55 -40.72
N ALA A 143 11.85 -33.46 -40.50
CA ALA A 143 12.10 -34.62 -39.62
C ALA A 143 12.62 -35.79 -40.50
N PRO A 144 13.10 -36.96 -40.02
CA PRO A 144 13.26 -37.43 -38.63
C PRO A 144 14.60 -38.20 -38.38
N SER A 145 14.92 -38.55 -37.13
CA SER A 145 15.43 -39.90 -36.77
C SER A 145 15.67 -40.04 -35.27
N VAL A 146 14.94 -40.97 -34.67
CA VAL A 146 15.18 -41.59 -33.35
C VAL A 146 16.49 -42.41 -33.43
N PRO A 147 17.18 -42.66 -32.30
CA PRO A 147 17.14 -44.03 -31.83
C PRO A 147 16.95 -44.19 -30.31
N THR A 148 16.28 -45.29 -30.01
CA THR A 148 16.11 -46.00 -28.74
C THR A 148 17.41 -46.72 -28.33
N GLY A 149 17.63 -46.87 -27.02
CA GLY A 149 18.64 -47.75 -26.38
C GLY A 149 19.57 -46.96 -25.44
N GLU A 150 19.95 -47.36 -24.24
CA GLU A 150 19.89 -48.62 -23.50
C GLU A 150 20.12 -48.33 -22.00
N GLU A 151 19.71 -49.26 -21.15
CA GLU A 151 20.12 -49.41 -19.75
C GLU A 151 21.65 -49.45 -19.60
N GLU A 152 22.22 -48.82 -18.56
CA GLU A 152 23.14 -49.45 -17.59
C GLU A 152 23.51 -48.44 -16.49
N LYS A 153 22.98 -48.62 -15.27
CA LYS A 153 23.52 -47.94 -14.08
C LYS A 153 24.43 -48.92 -13.33
N GLY A 154 25.70 -48.89 -13.73
CA GLY A 154 26.81 -49.53 -13.04
C GLY A 154 27.08 -48.86 -11.69
N LYS A 155 27.32 -49.73 -10.71
CA LYS A 155 27.67 -49.49 -9.30
C LYS A 155 29.19 -49.41 -9.16
N ALA A 156 29.71 -48.33 -8.58
CA ALA A 156 30.92 -48.27 -7.75
C ALA A 156 31.04 -46.87 -7.15
#